data_AF-A0AAV1U949-F1
#
_entry.id   AF-A0AAV1U949-F1
#
_cell.length_a   1.000
_cell.length_b   1.000
_cell.length_c   1.000
_cell.angle_alpha   90.00
_cell.angle_beta   90.00
_cell.angle_gamma   90.00
#
_symmetry.space_group_name_H-M   'P 1'
#
loop_
_entity.id
_entity.type
_entity.pdbx_description
1 polymer ?
#
loop_
_entity_poly.entity_id
_entity_poly.type
_entity_poly.pdbx_seq_one_letter_code
_entity_poly.pdbx_strand_id
1 'polypeptide(L)' 'MESDALVTDAIVVGIIKDVIKSSECRHGFILGDFPQAVVQDKKLDEMLTKENTLVDAVVIINVPEKSAN' A
#
# COMPACT_ATOMS: atom_id res chain seq x y z
N MET A 1 8.67 16.42 23.48
CA MET A 1 8.09 16.78 22.18
C MET A 1 8.09 15.49 21.39
N GLU A 2 6.95 14.80 21.39
CA GLU A 2 6.77 13.63 20.53
C GLU A 2 6.93 14.11 19.10
N SER A 3 7.88 13.52 18.38
CA SER A 3 8.09 13.85 16.99
C SER A 3 6.77 13.58 16.26
N ASP A 4 6.14 14.63 15.74
CA ASP A 4 5.28 14.59 14.56
C ASP A 4 6.12 14.01 13.41
N ALA A 5 6.43 12.71 13.52
CA ALA A 5 7.23 11.99 12.55
C ALA A 5 6.31 11.79 11.37
N LEU A 6 6.33 12.78 10.47
CA LEU A 6 5.72 12.72 9.16
C LEU A 6 6.15 11.37 8.54
N VAL A 7 5.22 10.42 8.56
CA VAL A 7 5.49 9.07 8.07
C VAL A 7 5.72 9.22 6.57
N THR A 8 6.99 9.16 6.17
CA THR A 8 7.36 9.30 4.76
C THR A 8 6.93 8.06 3.99
N ASP A 9 6.64 8.20 2.69
CA ASP A 9 6.29 7.03 1.87
C ASP A 9 7.36 5.93 1.93
N ALA A 10 8.63 6.31 2.09
CA ALA A 10 9.73 5.35 2.18
C ALA A 10 9.62 4.48 3.44
N ILE A 11 9.18 5.06 4.57
CA ILE A 11 8.91 4.32 5.80
C ILE A 11 7.73 3.38 5.59
N VAL A 12 6.64 3.85 4.99
CA VAL A 12 5.45 3.02 4.70
C VAL A 12 5.80 1.83 3.81
N VAL A 13 6.53 2.06 2.71
CA VAL A 13 6.96 0.99 1.79
C VAL A 13 7.89 0.00 2.49
N GLY A 14 8.75 0.47 3.40
CA GLY A 14 9.58 -0.39 4.24
C GLY A 14 8.75 -1.30 5.14
N ILE A 15 7.73 -0.76 5.80
CA ILE A 15 6.81 -1.54 6.65
C ILE A 15 6.05 -2.57 5.81
N ILE A 16 5.51 -2.18 4.65
CA ILE A 16 4.80 -3.09 3.74
C ILE A 16 5.73 -4.24 3.34
N LYS A 17 6.97 -3.92 2.95
CA LYS A 17 7.98 -4.93 2.58
C LYS A 17 8.20 -5.96 3.69
N ASP A 18 8.35 -5.51 4.93
CA ASP A 18 8.60 -6.42 6.04
C ASP A 18 7.37 -7.30 6.34
N VAL A 19 6.17 -6.76 6.19
CA VAL A 19 4.91 -7.48 6.39
C VAL A 19 4.67 -8.52 5.29
N ILE A 20 4.86 -8.19 4.01
CA ILE A 20 4.62 -9.16 2.91
C ILE A 20 5.56 -10.37 2.96
N LYS A 21 6.72 -10.24 3.62
CA LYS A 21 7.69 -11.33 3.81
C LYS A 21 7.33 -12.24 4.99
N SER A 22 6.38 -11.83 5.83
CA SER A 22 5.89 -12.64 6.94
C SER A 22 5.25 -13.94 6.42
N SER A 23 5.31 -14.99 7.23
CA SER A 23 4.63 -16.27 6.95
C SER A 23 3.12 -16.11 6.81
N GLU A 24 2.54 -15.07 7.42
CA GLU A 24 1.11 -14.75 7.36
C GLU A 24 0.66 -14.28 5.96
N CYS A 25 1.54 -13.60 5.22
CA CYS A 25 1.24 -13.07 3.88
C CYS A 25 1.55 -14.06 2.75
N ARG A 26 1.91 -15.32 3.05
CA ARG A 26 2.24 -16.34 2.04
C ARG A 26 1.10 -16.69 1.10
N HIS A 27 -0.15 -16.48 1.53
CA HIS A 27 -1.34 -16.72 0.69
C HIS A 27 -1.79 -15.47 -0.07
N GLY A 28 -1.10 -14.35 0.12
CA GLY A 28 -1.44 -13.05 -0.44
C GLY A 28 -1.62 -11.97 0.62
N PHE A 29 -1.85 -10.76 0.15
CA PHE A 29 -2.10 -9.58 0.96
C PHE A 29 -3.07 -8.65 0.22
N ILE A 30 -3.71 -7.76 0.97
CA ILE A 30 -4.58 -6.72 0.41
C ILE A 30 -4.06 -5.38 0.92
N LEU A 31 -3.81 -4.46 -0.01
CA LEU A 31 -3.50 -3.07 0.31
C LEU A 31 -4.79 -2.27 0.16
N GLY A 32 -5.25 -1.66 1.25
CA GLY A 32 -6.50 -0.88 1.27
C GLY A 32 -6.28 0.55 0.80
N ASP A 33 -5.71 1.36 1.69
CA ASP A 33 -5.57 2.81 1.47
C ASP A 33 -4.23 3.21 0.85
N PHE A 34 -3.46 2.26 0.31
CA PHE A 34 -2.15 2.51 -0.29
C PHE A 34 -2.04 1.80 -1.63
N PRO A 35 -1.55 2.47 -2.70
CA PRO A 35 -1.04 3.84 -2.75
C PRO A 35 -2.14 4.92 -2.97
N GLN A 36 -1.98 6.12 -2.39
CA GLN A 36 -2.89 7.27 -2.63
C GLN A 36 -2.35 8.26 -3.66
N ALA A 37 -1.05 8.19 -3.99
CA ALA A 37 -0.38 9.08 -4.92
C ALA A 37 0.48 8.32 -5.92
N VAL A 38 0.67 8.88 -7.11
CA VAL A 38 1.50 8.28 -8.18
C VAL A 38 2.95 8.05 -7.73
N VAL A 39 3.49 8.88 -6.84
CA VAL A 39 4.84 8.68 -6.28
C VAL A 39 4.93 7.45 -5.38
N GLN A 40 3.86 7.13 -4.66
CA GLN A 40 3.77 5.95 -3.80
C GLN A 40 3.60 4.68 -4.64
N ASP A 41 2.77 4.76 -5.68
CA ASP A 41 2.57 3.67 -6.65
C ASP A 41 3.88 3.22 -7.29
N LYS A 42 4.69 4.16 -7.78
CA LYS A 42 6.04 3.86 -8.32
C LYS A 42 6.95 3.20 -7.28
N LYS A 43 6.95 3.66 -6.03
CA LYS A 43 7.78 3.08 -4.96
C LYS A 43 7.31 1.68 -4.59
N LEU A 44 5.99 1.44 -4.59
CA LEU A 44 5.40 0.13 -4.34
C LEU A 44 5.79 -0.84 -5.45
N ASP A 45 5.65 -0.44 -6.71
CA ASP A 45 6.00 -1.24 -7.88
C ASP A 45 7.49 -1.64 -7.90
N GLU A 46 8.38 -0.68 -7.60
CA GLU A 46 9.81 -0.96 -7.44
C GLU A 46 10.11 -1.96 -6.32
N MET A 47 9.38 -1.88 -5.20
CA MET A 47 9.55 -2.78 -4.06
C MET A 47 9.06 -4.19 -4.41
N LEU A 48 7.87 -4.31 -4.99
CA LEU A 48 7.29 -5.59 -5.41
C LEU A 48 8.17 -6.30 -6.44
N THR A 49 8.69 -5.56 -7.42
CA THR A 49 9.64 -6.07 -8.42
C THR A 49 10.90 -6.65 -7.76
N LYS A 50 11.47 -5.96 -6.77
CA LYS A 50 12.67 -6.44 -6.03
C LYS A 50 12.38 -7.71 -5.22
N GLU A 51 11.18 -7.83 -4.67
CA GLU A 51 10.75 -9.00 -3.91
C GLU A 51 10.13 -10.10 -4.78
N ASN A 52 10.22 -9.99 -6.12
CA ASN A 52 9.65 -10.94 -7.09
C ASN A 52 8.16 -11.23 -6.82
N THR A 53 7.43 -10.19 -6.40
CA THR A 53 6.00 -10.22 -6.10
C THR A 53 5.28 -9.30 -7.08
N LEU A 54 3.99 -9.54 -7.31
CA LEU A 54 3.16 -8.77 -8.23
C LEU A 54 1.79 -8.48 -7.61
N VAL A 55 1.13 -7.42 -8.09
CA VAL A 55 -0.27 -7.16 -7.78
C VAL A 55 -1.13 -7.88 -8.81
N ASP A 56 -1.92 -8.86 -8.36
CA ASP A 56 -2.80 -9.62 -9.25
C ASP A 56 -4.01 -8.82 -9.74
N ALA A 57 -4.54 -7.94 -8.88
CA ALA A 57 -5.73 -7.15 -9.18
C ALA A 57 -5.78 -5.84 -8.39
N VAL A 58 -6.40 -4.84 -8.99
CA VAL A 58 -6.76 -3.57 -8.33
C VAL A 58 -8.29 -3.47 -8.31
N VAL A 59 -8.87 -3.38 -7.11
CA VAL A 59 -10.32 -3.29 -6.93
C VAL A 59 -10.70 -1.84 -6.65
N ILE A 60 -11.47 -1.24 -7.56
CA ILE A 60 -12.02 0.11 -7.39
C ILE A 60 -13.45 -0.01 -6.89
N ILE A 61 -13.69 0.41 -5.65
CA ILE A 61 -15.03 0.47 -5.06
C ILE A 61 -15.64 1.82 -5.40
N ASN A 62 -16.43 1.87 -6.48
CA ASN A 62 -17.14 3.08 -6.88
C ASN A 62 -18.50 3.16 -6.19
N VAL A 63 -18.63 4.06 -5.21
CA VAL A 63 -19.91 4.33 -4.54
C VAL A 63 -20.43 5.69 -4.99
N PRO A 64 -21.62 5.76 -5.62
CA PRO A 64 -22.21 7.05 -5.98
C PRO A 64 -22.50 7.86 -4.73
N GLU A 65 -22.17 9.15 -4.77
CA GLU A 65 -22.52 10.07 -3.69
C GLU A 65 -24.04 10.09 -3.52
N LYS A 66 -24.52 9.65 -2.36
CA LYS A 66 -25.91 9.84 -2.00
C LYS A 66 -26.01 11.27 -1.49
N SER A 67 -26.56 12.17 -2.31
CA SER A 67 -26.87 13.54 -1.87
C SER A 67 -27.69 13.45 -0.59
N ALA A 68 -27.09 13.86 0.53
CA ALA A 68 -27.80 14.01 1.79
C ALA A 68 -28.73 15.22 1.61
N ASN A 69 -30.01 14.93 1.38
CA ASN A 69 -31.07 15.92 1.39
C ASN A 69 -31.43 16.28 2.83
#